data_AF-A0A2W7RNK6-F1
#
_entry.id   AF-A0A2W7RNK6-F1
#
_cell.length_a   1.000
_cell.length_b   1.000
_cell.length_c   1.000
_cell.angle_alpha   90.00
_cell.angle_beta   90.00
_cell.angle_gamma   90.00
#
_symmetry.space_group_name_H-M   'P 1'
#
loop_
_entity.id
_entity.type
_entity.pdbx_description
1 polymer ?
#
loop_
_entity_poly.entity_id
_entity_poly.type
_entity_poly.pdbx_seq_one_letter_code
_entity_poly.pdbx_strand_id
1 'polypeptide(L)'
;MKKIISILCVFVIFSACKKETVITPTSADQITAQILNVIKSNNVQRVICWSDNTGFPGTPVSSDYGKNWNIENGFISINGNYDVFNLLYLDRYDISNISVVDGTNPIALFLHFQ
;
A
#
# COMPACT_ATOMS: atom_id res chain seq x y z
N MET A 1 0.99 68.27 -25.97
CA MET A 1 0.13 67.09 -25.70
C MET A 1 0.92 66.08 -24.89
N LYS A 2 0.23 65.35 -24.01
CA LYS A 2 0.74 64.55 -22.89
C LYS A 2 1.24 63.17 -23.34
N LYS A 3 2.34 62.71 -22.71
CA LYS A 3 2.75 61.31 -22.41
C LYS A 3 3.07 60.45 -23.66
N ILE A 4 3.97 59.47 -23.66
CA ILE A 4 4.06 58.31 -22.77
C ILE A 4 5.50 57.77 -22.75
N ILE A 5 5.93 57.43 -21.54
CA ILE A 5 7.16 56.75 -21.12
C ILE A 5 7.16 55.30 -21.64
N SER A 6 8.29 54.80 -22.16
CA SER A 6 8.52 53.34 -22.28
C SER A 6 9.75 52.97 -21.46
N ILE A 7 9.49 52.53 -20.24
CA ILE A 7 10.46 51.88 -19.35
C ILE A 7 10.62 50.43 -19.85
N LEU A 8 11.83 50.09 -20.25
CA LEU A 8 12.25 48.75 -20.62
C LEU A 8 12.40 47.92 -19.33
N CYS A 9 11.34 47.20 -18.94
CA CYS A 9 11.39 46.25 -17.83
C CYS A 9 12.20 45.01 -18.26
N VAL A 10 13.45 44.94 -17.79
CA VAL A 10 14.25 43.71 -17.83
C VAL A 10 13.68 42.72 -16.83
N PHE A 11 12.92 41.74 -17.33
CA PHE A 11 12.45 40.60 -16.55
C PHE A 11 13.63 39.64 -16.31
N VAL A 12 14.28 39.76 -15.15
CA VAL A 12 15.22 38.75 -14.65
C VAL A 12 14.38 37.58 -14.18
N ILE A 13 14.30 36.53 -15.01
CA ILE A 13 13.65 35.28 -14.66
C ILE A 13 14.54 34.59 -13.64
N PHE A 14 14.27 34.79 -12.35
CA PHE A 14 14.82 33.93 -11.30
C PHE A 14 14.29 32.52 -11.55
N SER A 15 15.08 31.70 -12.24
CA SER A 15 14.90 30.24 -12.22
C SER A 15 15.20 29.78 -10.80
N ALA A 16 14.16 29.78 -9.97
CA ALA A 16 14.13 28.99 -8.76
C ALA A 16 14.20 27.52 -9.21
N CYS A 17 15.42 27.00 -9.28
CA CYS A 17 15.67 25.58 -9.41
C CYS A 17 15.08 24.93 -8.14
N LYS A 18 13.79 24.58 -8.17
CA LYS A 18 13.25 23.65 -7.18
C LYS A 18 14.03 22.37 -7.41
N LYS A 19 14.88 22.01 -6.45
CA LYS A 19 15.46 20.68 -6.38
C LYS A 19 14.27 19.73 -6.26
N GLU A 20 13.81 19.20 -7.40
CA GLU A 20 12.94 18.04 -7.41
C GLU A 20 13.74 16.95 -6.74
N THR A 21 13.41 16.70 -5.47
CA THR A 21 13.89 15.52 -4.78
C THR A 21 13.20 14.36 -5.47
N VAL A 22 13.84 13.81 -6.50
CA VAL A 22 13.43 12.53 -7.09
C VAL A 22 13.74 11.49 -6.03
N ILE A 23 12.79 11.24 -5.14
CA ILE A 23 12.86 10.13 -4.20
C ILE A 23 12.67 8.87 -5.06
N THR A 24 13.77 8.16 -5.33
CA THR A 24 13.71 6.86 -5.98
C THR A 24 12.90 5.92 -5.07
N PRO A 25 11.88 5.21 -5.60
CA PRO A 25 11.09 4.29 -4.80
C PRO A 25 12.01 3.27 -4.12
N THR A 26 11.83 3.10 -2.81
CA THR A 26 12.49 2.02 -2.08
C THR A 26 11.92 0.67 -2.52
N SER A 27 12.61 -0.43 -2.24
CA SER A 27 12.06 -1.78 -2.48
C SER A 27 10.71 -1.97 -1.78
N ALA A 28 10.52 -1.36 -0.61
CA ALA A 28 9.26 -1.39 0.12
C ALA A 28 8.13 -0.62 -0.60
N ASP A 29 8.44 0.51 -1.24
CA ASP A 29 7.46 1.25 -2.06
C ASP A 29 7.04 0.46 -3.30
N GLN A 30 7.99 -0.25 -3.92
CA GLN A 30 7.71 -1.11 -5.06
C GLN A 30 6.83 -2.30 -4.68
N ILE A 31 7.14 -2.99 -3.58
CA ILE A 31 6.33 -4.10 -3.06
C ILE A 31 4.93 -3.58 -2.68
N THR A 32 4.83 -2.44 -2.02
CA THR A 32 3.56 -1.79 -1.69
C THR A 32 2.71 -1.57 -2.94
N ALA A 33 3.29 -0.96 -3.98
CA ALA A 33 2.58 -0.70 -5.23
C ALA A 33 2.10 -2.00 -5.90
N GLN A 34 2.93 -3.06 -5.87
CA GLN A 34 2.55 -4.37 -6.40
C GLN A 34 1.39 -4.99 -5.62
N ILE A 35 1.43 -5.00 -4.29
CA ILE A 35 0.36 -5.53 -3.44
C ILE A 35 -0.94 -4.76 -3.65
N LEU A 36 -0.89 -3.42 -3.67
CA LEU A 36 -2.07 -2.60 -3.93
C LEU A 36 -2.66 -2.87 -5.32
N ASN A 37 -1.81 -3.09 -6.33
CA ASN A 37 -2.25 -3.45 -7.67
C ASN A 37 -2.91 -4.85 -7.70
N VAL A 38 -2.34 -5.84 -7.00
CA VAL A 38 -2.91 -7.18 -6.87
C VAL A 38 -4.28 -7.14 -6.21
N ILE A 39 -4.41 -6.39 -5.11
CA ILE A 39 -5.66 -6.21 -4.38
C ILE A 39 -6.75 -5.64 -5.30
N LYS A 40 -6.42 -4.56 -6.02
CA LYS A 40 -7.35 -3.92 -6.94
C LYS A 40 -7.72 -4.82 -8.13
N SER A 41 -6.74 -5.46 -8.75
CA SER A 41 -6.94 -6.23 -9.98
C SER A 41 -7.72 -7.53 -9.76
N ASN A 42 -7.65 -8.10 -8.56
CA ASN A 42 -8.32 -9.36 -8.22
C ASN A 42 -9.57 -9.16 -7.35
N ASN A 43 -10.01 -7.92 -7.14
CA ASN A 43 -11.14 -7.58 -6.28
C ASN A 43 -11.02 -8.24 -4.89
N VAL A 44 -9.82 -8.17 -4.31
CA VAL A 44 -9.52 -8.76 -3.00
C VAL A 44 -10.35 -8.03 -1.94
N GLN A 45 -11.05 -8.79 -1.12
CA GLN A 45 -11.93 -8.27 -0.08
C GLN A 45 -11.29 -8.39 1.31
N ARG A 46 -10.26 -9.24 1.46
CA ARG A 46 -9.56 -9.49 2.72
C ARG A 46 -8.06 -9.67 2.50
N VAL A 47 -7.24 -9.18 3.41
CA VAL A 47 -5.79 -9.43 3.43
C VAL A 47 -5.44 -10.18 4.71
N ILE A 48 -4.67 -11.26 4.56
CA ILE A 48 -4.28 -12.13 5.65
C ILE A 48 -2.77 -12.26 5.63
N CYS A 49 -2.12 -11.78 6.69
CA CYS A 49 -0.70 -11.95 6.89
C CYS A 49 -0.44 -13.18 7.74
N TRP A 50 0.50 -14.00 7.30
CA TRP A 50 0.86 -15.25 7.96
C TRP A 50 2.39 -15.42 7.93
N SER A 51 2.96 -15.78 9.07
CA SER A 51 4.36 -16.23 9.15
C SER A 51 4.40 -17.72 9.41
N ASP A 52 5.32 -18.44 8.75
CA ASP A 52 5.36 -19.91 8.74
C ASP A 52 5.52 -20.53 10.16
N ASN A 53 6.00 -19.74 11.13
CA ASN A 53 6.15 -20.14 12.54
C ASN A 53 4.87 -19.99 13.38
N THR A 54 3.79 -19.48 12.79
CA THR A 54 2.48 -19.33 13.44
C THR A 54 1.49 -20.28 12.79
N GLY A 55 0.54 -20.82 13.56
CA GLY A 55 -0.56 -21.58 12.96
C GLY A 55 -1.41 -20.66 12.08
N PHE A 56 -1.81 -21.13 10.90
CA PHE A 56 -2.80 -20.41 10.09
C PHE A 56 -4.08 -20.21 10.91
N PRO A 57 -4.74 -19.04 10.85
CA PRO A 57 -5.96 -18.79 11.59
C PRO A 57 -7.01 -19.87 11.29
N GLY A 58 -7.61 -20.44 12.34
CA GLY A 58 -8.59 -21.51 12.18
C GLY A 58 -9.70 -21.12 11.20
N THR A 59 -10.04 -22.02 10.29
CA THR A 59 -11.15 -21.84 9.34
C THR A 59 -12.41 -22.51 9.89
N PRO A 60 -13.59 -21.85 9.84
CA PRO A 60 -13.86 -20.53 9.28
C PRO A 60 -13.34 -19.37 10.14
N VAL A 61 -12.85 -18.30 9.49
CA VAL A 61 -12.36 -17.10 10.19
C VAL A 61 -13.49 -16.17 10.61
N SER A 62 -13.23 -15.28 11.58
CA SER A 62 -14.23 -14.30 12.03
C SER A 62 -14.67 -13.35 10.91
N SER A 63 -15.88 -12.81 11.01
CA SER A 63 -16.45 -11.92 9.99
C SER A 63 -15.65 -10.66 9.71
N ASP A 64 -14.80 -10.22 10.65
CA ASP A 64 -13.97 -9.01 10.51
C ASP A 64 -12.50 -9.30 10.16
N TYR A 65 -12.09 -10.56 10.22
CA TYR A 65 -10.70 -10.94 9.99
C TYR A 65 -10.19 -10.53 8.61
N GLY A 66 -9.12 -9.76 8.55
CA GLY A 66 -8.50 -9.32 7.30
C GLY A 66 -9.30 -8.30 6.48
N LYS A 67 -10.47 -7.83 6.94
CA LYS A 67 -11.24 -6.79 6.23
C LYS A 67 -10.57 -5.42 6.28
N ASN A 68 -10.03 -5.11 7.45
CA ASN A 68 -9.43 -3.82 7.73
C ASN A 68 -7.92 -4.01 7.80
N TRP A 69 -7.19 -3.34 6.93
CA TRP A 69 -5.73 -3.41 6.85
C TRP A 69 -5.20 -2.06 6.39
N ASN A 70 -3.93 -1.79 6.70
CA ASN A 70 -3.25 -0.58 6.29
C ASN A 70 -1.82 -0.90 5.85
N ILE A 71 -1.32 -0.19 4.84
CA ILE A 71 0.09 -0.22 4.47
C ILE A 71 0.68 1.17 4.67
N GLU A 72 1.70 1.28 5.52
CA GLU A 72 2.38 2.53 5.80
C GLU A 72 3.88 2.30 5.97
N ASN A 73 4.71 3.12 5.32
CA ASN A 73 6.17 3.10 5.43
C ASN A 73 6.82 1.72 5.22
N GLY A 74 6.26 0.90 4.31
CA GLY A 74 6.78 -0.45 4.03
C GLY A 74 6.33 -1.53 5.01
N PHE A 75 5.36 -1.24 5.88
CA PHE A 75 4.76 -2.19 6.80
C PHE A 75 3.28 -2.38 6.48
N ILE A 76 2.78 -3.60 6.66
CA ILE A 76 1.36 -3.90 6.63
C ILE A 76 0.86 -4.29 8.02
N SER A 77 -0.28 -3.74 8.41
CA SER A 77 -1.00 -4.11 9.63
C SER A 77 -2.41 -4.58 9.28
N ILE A 78 -2.90 -5.58 10.01
CA ILE A 78 -4.28 -6.06 9.91
C ILE A 78 -5.03 -5.56 11.14
N ASN A 79 -5.93 -4.59 10.97
CA ASN A 79 -6.67 -4.00 12.07
C ASN A 79 -7.52 -5.07 12.77
N GLY A 80 -7.31 -5.21 14.09
CA GLY A 80 -7.90 -6.27 14.91
C GLY A 80 -6.92 -7.38 15.26
N ASN A 81 -5.76 -7.43 14.60
CA ASN A 81 -4.56 -8.13 15.07
C ASN A 81 -3.52 -7.08 15.46
N TYR A 82 -2.80 -7.29 16.57
CA TYR A 82 -1.71 -6.40 16.99
C TYR A 82 -0.41 -6.63 16.18
N ASP A 83 -0.50 -7.41 15.11
CA ASP A 83 0.64 -7.83 14.31
C ASP A 83 0.89 -6.86 13.15
N VAL A 84 2.15 -6.44 13.03
CA VAL A 84 2.66 -5.57 11.97
C VAL A 84 3.77 -6.32 11.26
N PHE A 85 3.69 -6.39 9.93
CA PHE A 85 4.60 -7.16 9.10
C PHE A 85 5.41 -6.23 8.21
N ASN A 86 6.72 -6.43 8.15
CA ASN A 86 7.61 -5.69 7.25
C ASN A 86 7.53 -6.29 5.84
N LEU A 87 7.14 -5.49 4.86
CA LEU A 87 6.99 -5.94 3.47
C LEU A 87 8.30 -6.41 2.84
N LEU A 88 9.46 -6.01 3.37
CA LEU A 88 10.75 -6.52 2.92
C LEU A 88 10.98 -8.01 3.25
N TYR A 89 10.20 -8.57 4.18
CA TYR A 89 10.23 -9.99 4.53
C TYR A 89 9.08 -10.78 3.88
N LEU A 90 8.34 -10.17 2.95
CA LEU A 90 7.35 -10.87 2.18
C LEU A 90 8.04 -11.87 1.25
N ASP A 91 7.76 -13.16 1.45
CA ASP A 91 8.29 -14.26 0.64
C ASP A 91 7.48 -14.46 -0.64
N ARG A 92 6.16 -14.61 -0.48
CA ARG A 92 5.21 -14.88 -1.56
C ARG A 92 3.80 -14.45 -1.17
N TYR A 93 2.91 -14.45 -2.16
CA TYR A 93 1.48 -14.25 -1.93
C TYR A 93 0.64 -15.25 -2.71
N ASP A 94 -0.54 -15.56 -2.18
CA ASP A 94 -1.55 -16.41 -2.80
C ASP A 94 -2.92 -15.72 -2.78
N ILE A 95 -3.78 -16.03 -3.75
CA ILE A 95 -5.16 -15.52 -3.82
C ILE A 95 -6.11 -16.71 -3.80
N SER A 96 -7.00 -16.76 -2.82
CA SER A 96 -8.00 -17.81 -2.72
C SER A 96 -9.24 -17.30 -1.97
N ASN A 97 -10.36 -17.99 -2.15
CA ASN A 97 -11.51 -17.80 -1.27
C ASN A 97 -11.19 -18.29 0.14
N ILE A 98 -11.72 -17.60 1.14
CA ILE A 98 -11.64 -18.01 2.55
C ILE A 98 -13.02 -18.19 3.16
N SER A 99 -13.21 -19.27 3.91
CA SER A 99 -14.46 -19.51 4.63
C SER A 99 -14.57 -18.60 5.86
N VAL A 100 -15.71 -17.91 5.97
CA VAL A 100 -16.02 -16.97 7.06
C VAL A 100 -17.18 -17.53 7.89
N VAL A 101 -17.17 -17.26 9.20
CA VAL A 101 -18.20 -17.74 10.15
C VAL A 101 -19.64 -17.34 9.78
N ASP A 102 -19.83 -16.27 9.01
CA ASP A 102 -21.14 -15.84 8.50
C ASP A 102 -21.59 -16.63 7.24
N GLY A 103 -20.82 -17.63 6.82
CA GLY A 103 -21.10 -18.48 5.66
C GLY A 103 -20.64 -17.91 4.32
N THR A 104 -20.03 -16.72 4.30
CA THR A 104 -19.48 -16.14 3.07
C THR A 104 -18.12 -16.73 2.70
N ASN A 105 -17.76 -16.66 1.41
CA ASN A 105 -16.47 -17.11 0.88
C ASN A 105 -15.77 -16.01 0.06
N PRO A 106 -15.42 -14.85 0.66
CA PRO A 106 -14.79 -13.74 -0.05
C PRO A 106 -13.40 -14.07 -0.58
N ILE A 107 -12.96 -13.34 -1.60
CA ILE A 107 -11.61 -13.43 -2.14
C ILE A 107 -10.63 -12.80 -1.14
N ALA A 108 -9.62 -13.55 -0.73
CA ALA A 108 -8.58 -13.12 0.18
C ALA A 108 -7.20 -13.19 -0.48
N LEU A 109 -6.33 -12.23 -0.13
CA LEU A 109 -4.91 -12.23 -0.42
C LEU A 109 -4.16 -12.73 0.82
N PHE A 110 -3.43 -13.82 0.66
CA PHE A 110 -2.56 -14.40 1.66
C PHE A 110 -1.14 -13.89 1.44
N LEU A 111 -0.55 -13.26 2.44
CA LEU A 111 0.81 -12.76 2.43
C LEU A 111 1.66 -13.63 3.36
N HIS A 112 2.66 -14.31 2.80
CA HIS A 112 3.54 -15.22 3.51
C HIS A 112 4.83 -14.50 3.84
N PHE A 113 5.15 -14.38 5.12
CA PHE A 113 6.35 -13.72 5.61
C PHE A 113 7.35 -14.75 6.17
N GLN A 114 8.64 -14.49 5.96
CA GLN A 114 9.74 -15.24 6.56
C GLN A 114 9.93 -14.92 8.05
#